data_AF-A0A0Q6VSR1-F1
#
_entry.id   AF-A0A0Q6VSR1-F1
#
_cell.length_a   1.000
_cell.length_b   1.000
_cell.length_c   1.000
_cell.angle_alpha   90.00
_cell.angle_beta   90.00
_cell.angle_gamma   90.00
#
_symmetry.space_group_name_H-M   'P 1'
#
loop_
_entity.id
_entity.type
_entity.pdbx_description
1 polymer ?
#
loop_
_entity_poly.entity_id
_entity_poly.type
_entity_poly.pdbx_seq_one_letter_code
_entity_poly.pdbx_strand_id
1 'polypeptide(L)'
;MFWKVFRLAPLSVAIYPACALLSWLATLLSYPLSPLIAGISMVTGKNEVGGLLAYFYTHDNSLDGGVDAGIPGYDANARGLKRWWLRVCWICRNPSYRFNAYVLGLPAGGTTIIFRQGEWPNFRLWTVLETKSGRRYFGYRGKNDQWFGWNYIAYAGRHLLKSKPI
;
A
#
# COMPACT_ATOMS: atom_id res chain seq x y z
N MET A 1 14.33 -8.47 -19.75
CA MET A 1 14.25 -7.73 -18.47
C MET A 1 13.81 -8.64 -17.32
N PHE A 2 12.63 -9.27 -17.42
CA PHE A 2 12.14 -10.20 -16.41
C PHE A 2 13.16 -11.29 -16.01
N TRP A 3 13.87 -11.90 -16.96
CA TRP A 3 14.90 -12.90 -16.64
C TRP A 3 16.01 -12.41 -15.71
N LYS A 4 16.43 -11.15 -15.82
CA LYS A 4 17.43 -10.57 -14.92
C LYS A 4 16.87 -10.42 -13.50
N VAL A 5 15.63 -9.96 -13.40
CA VAL A 5 14.89 -9.86 -12.14
C VAL A 5 14.68 -11.23 -11.50
N PHE A 6 14.27 -12.23 -12.29
CA PHE A 6 14.10 -13.61 -11.85
C PHE A 6 15.41 -14.18 -11.29
N ARG A 7 16.54 -13.97 -11.97
CA ARG A 7 17.86 -14.41 -11.46
C ARG A 7 18.28 -13.69 -10.18
N LEU A 8 17.97 -12.39 -10.07
CA LEU A 8 18.35 -11.60 -8.91
C LEU A 8 17.47 -11.90 -7.69
N ALA A 9 16.16 -12.14 -7.87
CA ALA A 9 15.20 -12.25 -6.78
C ALA A 9 14.21 -13.44 -6.97
N PRO A 10 14.70 -14.67 -7.21
CA PRO A 10 13.86 -15.80 -7.63
C PRO A 10 12.78 -16.15 -6.61
N LEU A 11 13.13 -16.13 -5.31
CA LEU A 11 12.19 -16.41 -4.24
C LEU A 11 11.04 -15.39 -4.22
N SER A 12 11.33 -14.09 -4.33
CA SER A 12 10.29 -13.06 -4.33
C SER A 12 9.36 -13.19 -5.54
N VAL A 13 9.88 -13.57 -6.71
CA VAL A 13 9.07 -13.85 -7.91
C VAL A 13 8.17 -15.06 -7.68
N ALA A 14 8.69 -16.13 -7.06
CA ALA A 14 7.95 -17.35 -6.80
C ALA A 14 6.81 -17.18 -5.78
N ILE A 15 7.03 -16.42 -4.70
CA ILE A 15 6.01 -16.22 -3.65
C ILE A 15 4.98 -15.14 -4.01
N TYR A 16 5.32 -14.26 -4.95
CA TYR A 16 4.51 -13.09 -5.27
C TYR A 16 3.04 -13.41 -5.63
N PRO A 17 2.71 -14.44 -6.44
CA PRO A 17 1.31 -14.76 -6.72
C PRO A 17 0.50 -15.04 -5.44
N ALA A 18 1.07 -15.78 -4.49
CA ALA A 18 0.40 -16.04 -3.20
C ALA A 18 0.24 -14.76 -2.36
N CYS A 19 1.29 -13.93 -2.29
CA CYS A 19 1.21 -12.64 -1.61
C CYS A 19 0.20 -11.68 -2.27
N ALA A 20 0.11 -11.68 -3.60
CA ALA A 20 -0.85 -10.87 -4.35
C ALA A 20 -2.29 -11.30 -4.05
N LEU A 21 -2.57 -12.61 -3.96
CA LEU A 21 -3.88 -13.12 -3.55
C LEU A 21 -4.24 -12.67 -2.13
N LEU A 22 -3.32 -12.78 -1.16
CA LEU A 22 -3.53 -12.30 0.21
C LEU A 22 -3.80 -10.79 0.25
N SER A 23 -3.07 -10.01 -0.54
CA SER A 23 -3.26 -8.56 -0.69
C SER A 23 -4.64 -8.22 -1.23
N TRP A 24 -5.11 -8.96 -2.23
CA TRP A 24 -6.45 -8.79 -2.80
C TRP A 24 -7.55 -9.16 -1.80
N LEU A 25 -7.39 -10.26 -1.05
CA LEU A 25 -8.34 -10.62 0.01
C LEU A 25 -8.42 -9.54 1.08
N ALA A 26 -7.29 -9.00 1.54
CA ALA A 26 -7.26 -7.90 2.50
C ALA A 26 -7.91 -6.62 1.94
N THR A 27 -7.67 -6.32 0.66
CA THR A 27 -8.32 -5.21 -0.05
C THR A 27 -9.83 -5.39 -0.13
N LEU A 28 -10.30 -6.57 -0.55
CA LEU A 28 -11.71 -6.90 -0.65
C LEU A 28 -12.41 -6.83 0.70
N LEU A 29 -11.74 -7.23 1.78
CA LEU A 29 -12.26 -7.13 3.14
C LEU A 29 -12.26 -5.67 3.65
N SER A 30 -11.36 -4.83 3.17
CA SER A 30 -11.30 -3.41 3.56
C SER A 30 -12.54 -2.63 3.13
N TYR A 31 -13.13 -2.95 1.97
CA TYR A 31 -14.32 -2.27 1.48
C TYR A 31 -15.55 -2.44 2.40
N PRO A 32 -16.01 -3.65 2.74
CA PRO A 32 -17.13 -3.83 3.67
C PRO A 32 -16.79 -3.43 5.11
N LEU A 33 -15.51 -3.47 5.52
CA LEU A 33 -15.10 -2.98 6.85
C LEU A 33 -15.00 -1.45 6.94
N SER A 34 -14.89 -0.74 5.81
CA SER A 34 -14.72 0.71 5.80
C SER A 34 -15.81 1.48 6.58
N PRO A 35 -17.12 1.16 6.48
CA PRO A 35 -18.16 1.86 7.24
C PRO A 35 -18.06 1.59 8.75
N LEU A 36 -17.69 0.36 9.13
CA LEU A 36 -17.48 -0.04 10.52
C LEU A 36 -16.27 0.69 11.14
N ILE A 37 -15.13 0.69 10.45
CA ILE A 37 -13.91 1.36 10.90
C ILE A 37 -14.15 2.87 11.06
N ALA A 38 -14.77 3.50 10.06
CA ALA A 38 -15.15 4.91 10.14
C ALA A 38 -16.13 5.16 11.30
N GLY A 39 -17.09 4.26 11.53
CA GLY A 39 -18.04 4.34 12.65
C GLY A 39 -17.33 4.30 14.01
N ILE A 40 -16.46 3.32 14.23
CA ILE A 40 -15.66 3.20 15.47
C ILE A 40 -14.81 4.46 15.70
N SER A 41 -14.18 4.94 14.64
CA SER A 41 -13.40 6.18 14.67
C SER A 41 -14.25 7.38 15.09
N MET A 42 -15.48 7.50 14.57
CA MET A 42 -16.40 8.58 14.95
C MET A 42 -16.86 8.46 16.41
N VAL A 43 -17.23 7.26 16.86
CA VAL A 43 -17.70 7.00 18.24
C VAL A 43 -16.61 7.26 19.28
N THR A 44 -15.37 6.90 18.97
CA THR A 44 -14.22 7.10 19.86
C THR A 44 -13.63 8.51 19.80
N GLY A 45 -14.08 9.35 18.86
CA GLY A 45 -13.53 10.68 18.60
C GLY A 45 -12.12 10.67 18.03
N LYS A 46 -11.53 9.51 17.74
CA LYS A 46 -10.18 9.37 17.19
C LYS A 46 -10.22 9.43 15.67
N ASN A 47 -9.13 9.84 15.04
CA ASN A 47 -8.93 9.78 13.59
C ASN A 47 -8.22 8.49 13.15
N GLU A 48 -8.08 7.50 14.04
CA GLU A 48 -7.48 6.20 13.77
C GLU A 48 -8.17 5.11 14.58
N VAL A 49 -8.06 3.86 14.11
CA VAL A 49 -8.57 2.67 14.80
C VAL A 49 -7.43 1.66 14.95
N GLY A 50 -7.15 1.26 16.19
CA GLY A 50 -6.08 0.31 16.51
C GLY A 50 -6.44 -1.16 16.27
N GLY A 51 -5.55 -2.05 16.73
CA GLY A 51 -5.76 -3.50 16.69
C GLY A 51 -5.79 -4.06 15.27
N LEU A 52 -6.56 -5.12 15.06
CA LEU A 52 -6.64 -5.80 13.76
C LEU A 52 -7.26 -4.92 12.66
N LEU A 53 -8.15 -4.00 13.04
CA LEU A 53 -8.80 -3.09 12.09
C LEU A 53 -7.82 -2.11 11.43
N ALA A 54 -6.70 -1.82 12.10
CA ALA A 54 -5.64 -0.96 11.58
C ALA A 54 -5.08 -1.46 10.24
N TYR A 55 -5.08 -2.78 10.02
CA TYR A 55 -4.51 -3.39 8.82
C TYR A 55 -5.33 -3.13 7.55
N PHE A 56 -6.60 -2.72 7.66
CA PHE A 56 -7.52 -2.56 6.54
C PHE A 56 -7.60 -1.13 5.99
N TYR A 57 -6.77 -0.22 6.48
CA TYR A 57 -6.61 1.12 5.91
C TYR A 57 -5.13 1.51 5.84
N THR A 58 -4.84 2.75 5.46
CA THR A 58 -3.46 3.21 5.28
C THR A 58 -2.67 3.35 6.59
N HIS A 59 -1.34 3.30 6.49
CA HIS A 59 -0.44 3.39 7.65
C HIS A 59 0.33 4.71 7.74
N ASP A 60 0.34 5.49 6.68
CA ASP A 60 1.08 6.74 6.53
C ASP A 60 0.22 7.98 6.80
N ASN A 61 -1.09 7.82 6.93
CA ASN A 61 -2.03 8.89 7.26
C ASN A 61 -3.15 8.40 8.20
N SER A 62 -3.75 9.36 8.90
CA SER A 62 -4.97 9.15 9.65
C SER A 62 -6.16 8.86 8.72
N LEU A 63 -7.31 8.53 9.29
CA LEU A 63 -8.58 8.39 8.56
C LEU A 63 -9.07 9.72 7.96
N ASP A 64 -8.56 10.85 8.44
CA ASP A 64 -8.80 12.18 7.86
C ASP A 64 -7.75 12.55 6.79
N GLY A 65 -6.91 11.61 6.37
CA GLY A 65 -5.79 11.86 5.47
C GLY A 65 -6.14 12.51 4.13
N GLY A 66 -7.38 12.36 3.64
CA GLY A 66 -7.83 13.08 2.45
C GLY A 66 -7.96 14.59 2.66
N VAL A 67 -8.32 15.02 3.88
CA VAL A 67 -8.29 16.43 4.30
C VAL A 67 -6.84 16.88 4.45
N ASP A 68 -6.02 16.11 5.17
CA ASP A 68 -4.62 16.46 5.44
C ASP A 68 -3.79 16.59 4.13
N ALA A 69 -4.13 15.78 3.12
CA ALA A 69 -3.49 15.79 1.81
C ALA A 69 -4.13 16.78 0.80
N GLY A 70 -5.15 17.55 1.20
CA GLY A 70 -5.81 18.53 0.34
C GLY A 70 -6.50 17.91 -0.89
N ILE A 71 -7.02 16.69 -0.77
CA ILE A 71 -7.66 15.99 -1.89
C ILE A 71 -8.99 16.68 -2.22
N PRO A 72 -9.25 17.07 -3.48
CA PRO A 72 -10.52 17.66 -3.88
C PRO A 72 -11.72 16.82 -3.44
N GLY A 73 -12.70 17.46 -2.81
CA GLY A 73 -13.90 16.81 -2.26
C GLY A 73 -13.80 16.42 -0.77
N TYR A 74 -12.62 16.49 -0.15
CA TYR A 74 -12.46 16.28 1.29
C TYR A 74 -12.56 17.62 2.04
N ASP A 75 -13.70 17.83 2.70
CA ASP A 75 -14.01 19.06 3.44
C ASP A 75 -13.52 19.00 4.89
N ALA A 76 -12.58 19.87 5.25
CA ALA A 76 -12.03 19.98 6.62
C ALA A 76 -13.11 20.29 7.68
N ASN A 77 -14.19 20.95 7.28
CA ASN A 77 -15.30 21.32 8.16
C ASN A 77 -16.40 20.25 8.21
N ALA A 78 -16.25 19.13 7.50
CA ALA A 78 -17.23 18.05 7.52
C ALA A 78 -17.42 17.51 8.95
N ARG A 79 -18.69 17.27 9.32
CA ARG A 79 -19.11 16.71 10.61
C ARG A 79 -20.15 15.59 10.40
N GLY A 80 -20.42 14.82 11.45
CA GLY A 80 -21.45 13.78 11.44
C GLY A 80 -21.31 12.80 10.27
N LEU A 81 -22.41 12.54 9.58
CA LEU A 81 -22.47 11.59 8.46
C LEU A 81 -21.54 11.97 7.31
N LYS A 82 -21.35 13.26 7.03
CA LYS A 82 -20.43 13.72 5.97
C LYS A 82 -18.98 13.33 6.29
N ARG A 83 -18.53 13.57 7.52
CA ARG A 83 -17.18 13.17 7.96
C ARG A 83 -17.01 11.65 7.93
N TRP A 84 -18.01 10.93 8.44
CA TRP A 84 -18.01 9.47 8.38
C TRP A 84 -17.84 8.97 6.94
N TRP A 85 -18.59 9.52 5.99
CA TRP A 85 -18.50 9.13 4.59
C TRP A 85 -17.13 9.46 3.97
N LEU A 86 -16.54 10.62 4.28
CA LEU A 86 -15.19 10.95 3.84
C LEU A 86 -14.14 9.94 4.36
N ARG A 87 -14.24 9.52 5.62
CA ARG A 87 -13.37 8.47 6.18
C ARG A 87 -13.58 7.12 5.48
N VAL A 88 -14.83 6.75 5.18
CA VAL A 88 -15.15 5.56 4.36
C VAL A 88 -14.46 5.65 3.00
N CYS A 89 -14.65 6.76 2.29
CA CYS A 89 -14.01 6.98 0.99
C CYS A 89 -12.47 6.94 1.07
N TRP A 90 -11.89 7.45 2.15
CA TRP A 90 -10.44 7.43 2.35
C TRP A 90 -9.89 6.01 2.50
N ILE A 91 -10.56 5.17 3.29
CA ILE A 91 -10.22 3.75 3.42
C ILE A 91 -10.35 3.06 2.06
N CYS A 92 -11.44 3.29 1.33
CA CYS A 92 -11.66 2.71 0.00
C CYS A 92 -10.64 3.18 -1.05
N ARG A 93 -10.07 4.38 -0.90
CA ARG A 93 -9.00 4.89 -1.77
C ARG A 93 -7.66 4.22 -1.48
N ASN A 94 -7.39 3.85 -0.23
CA ASN A 94 -6.14 3.23 0.21
C ASN A 94 -6.39 1.91 0.99
N PRO A 95 -7.07 0.93 0.37
CA PRO A 95 -7.55 -0.25 1.08
C PRO A 95 -6.37 -1.16 1.43
N SER A 96 -6.33 -1.64 2.67
CA SER A 96 -5.31 -2.57 3.18
C SER A 96 -3.85 -2.11 3.06
N TYR A 97 -3.59 -0.80 2.89
CA TYR A 97 -2.21 -0.30 2.73
C TYR A 97 -1.32 -0.67 3.91
N ARG A 98 -1.82 -0.61 5.15
CA ARG A 98 -1.08 -1.06 6.33
C ARG A 98 -0.77 -2.55 6.30
N PHE A 99 -1.70 -3.41 5.87
CA PHE A 99 -1.43 -4.84 5.68
C PHE A 99 -0.32 -5.07 4.65
N ASN A 100 -0.41 -4.40 3.49
CA ASN A 100 0.58 -4.49 2.43
C ASN A 100 1.93 -3.89 2.81
N ALA A 101 1.94 -2.95 3.76
CA ALA A 101 3.15 -2.36 4.32
C ALA A 101 3.77 -3.26 5.37
N TYR A 102 3.03 -3.71 6.39
CA TYR A 102 3.56 -4.34 7.60
C TYR A 102 3.60 -5.87 7.55
N VAL A 103 2.62 -6.50 6.91
CA VAL A 103 2.52 -7.97 6.84
C VAL A 103 3.24 -8.49 5.60
N LEU A 104 2.93 -7.94 4.43
CA LEU A 104 3.51 -8.40 3.15
C LEU A 104 4.68 -7.54 2.67
N GLY A 105 4.84 -6.34 3.22
CA GLY A 105 5.89 -5.41 2.84
C GLY A 105 7.20 -5.64 3.58
N LEU A 106 8.13 -4.70 3.43
CA LEU A 106 9.47 -4.78 4.00
C LEU A 106 9.92 -3.43 4.57
N PRO A 107 10.80 -3.41 5.59
CA PRO A 107 11.31 -2.17 6.18
C PRO A 107 12.20 -1.43 5.19
N ALA A 108 12.11 -0.10 5.15
CA ALA A 108 12.99 0.73 4.34
C ALA A 108 14.40 0.85 4.95
N GLY A 109 14.50 0.80 6.28
CA GLY A 109 15.77 0.85 6.99
C GLY A 109 16.70 -0.30 6.57
N GLY A 110 17.82 0.06 5.93
CA GLY A 110 18.80 -0.91 5.42
C GLY A 110 18.35 -1.66 4.16
N THR A 111 17.32 -1.18 3.46
CA THR A 111 16.95 -1.71 2.14
C THR A 111 17.53 -0.82 1.05
N THR A 112 18.22 -1.41 0.07
CA THR A 112 18.86 -0.71 -1.04
C THR A 112 18.36 -1.22 -2.39
N ILE A 113 18.31 -0.34 -3.39
CA ILE A 113 17.98 -0.72 -4.77
C ILE A 113 19.26 -1.22 -5.45
N ILE A 114 19.39 -2.54 -5.66
CA ILE A 114 20.56 -3.17 -6.30
C ILE A 114 20.42 -3.30 -7.82
N PHE A 115 19.20 -3.13 -8.32
CA PHE A 115 18.90 -3.11 -9.75
C PHE A 115 17.75 -2.15 -9.99
N ARG A 116 17.93 -1.25 -10.96
CA ARG A 116 16.90 -0.33 -11.46
C ARG A 116 17.06 -0.19 -12.95
N GLN A 117 15.99 -0.38 -13.70
CA GLN A 117 16.00 -0.16 -15.14
C GLN A 117 14.65 0.35 -15.62
N GLY A 118 14.69 1.41 -16.42
CA GLY A 118 13.53 2.20 -16.83
C GLY A 118 13.43 3.50 -16.04
N GLU A 119 12.70 4.45 -16.60
CA GLU A 119 12.49 5.76 -16.01
C GLU A 119 11.00 6.13 -16.04
N TRP A 120 10.52 6.75 -14.98
CA TRP A 120 9.16 7.28 -14.93
C TRP A 120 9.17 8.69 -15.55
N PRO A 121 8.15 9.13 -16.32
CA PRO A 121 6.81 8.55 -16.50
C PRO A 121 6.60 7.63 -17.70
N ASN A 122 7.57 7.49 -18.61
CA ASN A 122 7.32 6.88 -19.93
C ASN A 122 7.73 5.39 -20.09
N PHE A 123 8.31 4.75 -19.07
CA PHE A 123 8.82 3.38 -19.19
C PHE A 123 8.25 2.40 -18.16
N ARG A 124 8.35 1.12 -18.52
CA ARG A 124 8.25 -0.03 -17.61
C ARG A 124 9.45 0.02 -16.66
N LEU A 125 9.22 0.33 -15.39
CA LEU A 125 10.27 0.41 -14.38
C LEU A 125 10.38 -0.94 -13.67
N TRP A 126 11.54 -1.59 -13.79
CA TRP A 126 11.90 -2.77 -13.02
C TRP A 126 12.88 -2.40 -11.92
N THR A 127 12.68 -2.98 -10.74
CA THR A 127 13.56 -2.79 -9.58
C THR A 127 13.82 -4.12 -8.88
N VAL A 128 14.97 -4.22 -8.23
CA VAL A 128 15.22 -5.23 -7.19
C VAL A 128 15.76 -4.51 -5.97
N LEU A 129 15.05 -4.70 -4.87
CA LEU A 129 15.43 -4.26 -3.53
C LEU A 129 16.20 -5.39 -2.85
N GLU A 130 17.23 -5.05 -2.09
CA GLU A 130 17.95 -5.96 -1.20
C GLU A 130 17.86 -5.42 0.22
N THR A 131 17.40 -6.25 1.16
CA THR A 131 17.33 -5.90 2.59
C THR A 131 18.70 -6.07 3.24
N LYS A 132 18.87 -5.52 4.46
CA LYS A 132 20.09 -5.72 5.28
C LYS A 132 20.46 -7.18 5.49
N SER A 133 19.50 -8.10 5.45
CA SER A 133 19.71 -9.55 5.56
C SER A 133 20.07 -10.25 4.23
N GLY A 134 20.24 -9.49 3.14
CA GLY A 134 20.53 -10.01 1.80
C GLY A 134 19.31 -10.59 1.07
N ARG A 135 18.08 -10.47 1.61
CA ARG A 135 16.87 -10.92 0.92
C ARG A 135 16.50 -9.94 -0.18
N ARG A 136 16.10 -10.48 -1.33
CA ARG A 136 15.83 -9.69 -2.54
C ARG A 136 14.37 -9.73 -2.94
N TYR A 137 13.85 -8.58 -3.34
CA TYR A 137 12.45 -8.37 -3.69
C TYR A 137 12.34 -7.62 -4.99
N PHE A 138 11.63 -8.16 -5.97
CA PHE A 138 11.39 -7.45 -7.21
C PHE A 138 10.28 -6.42 -7.08
N GLY A 139 10.34 -5.38 -7.92
CA GLY A 139 9.26 -4.44 -8.12
C GLY A 139 9.12 -4.11 -9.60
N TYR A 140 7.88 -3.92 -10.05
CA TYR A 140 7.55 -3.51 -11.40
C TYR A 140 6.47 -2.42 -11.36
N ARG A 141 6.69 -1.35 -12.14
CA ARG A 141 5.67 -0.35 -12.47
C ARG A 141 5.51 -0.26 -13.99
N GLY A 142 4.29 -0.51 -14.47
CA GLY A 142 3.91 -0.39 -15.87
C GLY A 142 3.39 1.01 -16.23
N LYS A 143 3.08 1.22 -17.52
CA LYS A 143 2.65 2.52 -18.06
C LYS A 143 1.27 2.96 -17.54
N ASN A 144 0.34 2.02 -17.37
CA ASN A 144 -1.05 2.30 -16.97
C ASN A 144 -1.21 2.27 -15.44
N ASP A 145 -0.19 2.70 -14.70
CA ASP A 145 -0.13 2.54 -13.24
C ASP A 145 -0.36 1.09 -12.77
N GLN A 146 0.03 0.12 -13.62
CA GLN A 146 0.15 -1.28 -13.23
C GLN A 146 1.30 -1.40 -12.25
N TRP A 147 1.11 -2.17 -11.18
CA TRP A 147 2.14 -2.42 -10.19
C TRP A 147 2.17 -3.88 -9.79
N PHE A 148 3.37 -4.46 -9.81
CA PHE A 148 3.63 -5.81 -9.31
C PHE A 148 4.86 -5.82 -8.41
N GLY A 149 4.88 -6.72 -7.44
CA GLY A 149 5.98 -6.88 -6.50
C GLY A 149 6.00 -5.78 -5.44
N TRP A 150 7.19 -5.46 -4.93
CA TRP A 150 7.38 -4.50 -3.85
C TRP A 150 7.73 -3.13 -4.40
N ASN A 151 7.07 -2.10 -3.87
CA ASN A 151 7.28 -0.73 -4.27
C ASN A 151 8.66 -0.25 -3.84
N TYR A 152 9.46 0.26 -4.77
CA TYR A 152 10.77 0.83 -4.47
C TYR A 152 10.70 2.15 -3.70
N ILE A 153 9.54 2.83 -3.70
CA ILE A 153 9.28 4.00 -2.87
C ILE A 153 8.81 3.52 -1.51
N ALA A 154 9.46 4.01 -0.46
CA ALA A 154 9.03 3.78 0.91
C ALA A 154 8.02 4.84 1.35
N TYR A 155 6.93 4.40 1.99
CA TYR A 155 5.95 5.27 2.64
C TYR A 155 5.98 5.00 4.13
N ALA A 156 6.18 6.03 4.95
CA ALA A 156 6.35 5.93 6.39
C ALA A 156 7.31 4.78 6.81
N GLY A 157 8.48 4.72 6.16
CA GLY A 157 9.54 3.74 6.47
C GLY A 157 9.27 2.30 6.00
N ARG A 158 8.26 2.06 5.15
CA ARG A 158 7.91 0.72 4.64
C ARG A 158 7.81 0.72 3.12
N HIS A 159 8.34 -0.32 2.49
CA HIS A 159 8.07 -0.67 1.09
C HIS A 159 6.87 -1.62 1.04
N LEU A 160 5.82 -1.21 0.33
CA LEU A 160 4.58 -1.96 0.26
C LEU A 160 4.62 -3.00 -0.85
N LEU A 161 3.99 -4.15 -0.63
CA LEU A 161 3.57 -4.99 -1.75
C LEU A 161 2.52 -4.24 -2.59
N LYS A 162 2.61 -4.34 -3.91
CA LYS A 162 1.63 -3.85 -4.87
C LYS A 162 1.21 -4.98 -5.80
N SER A 163 -0.09 -5.04 -6.07
CA SER A 163 -0.72 -6.04 -6.94
C SER A 163 -1.85 -5.39 -7.74
N LYS A 164 -1.53 -4.37 -8.55
CA LYS A 164 -2.49 -3.66 -9.40
C LYS A 164 -2.30 -4.10 -10.86
N PRO A 165 -3.13 -5.01 -11.39
CA PRO A 165 -2.91 -5.60 -12.70
C PRO A 165 -3.25 -4.68 -13.88
N ILE A 166 -4.13 -3.70 -13.71
CA ILE A 166 -4.62 -2.80 -14.77
C ILE A 166 -4.83 -1.39 -14.19
#